data_AF-A0A3D1G6M8-F1
#
_entry.id   AF-A0A3D1G6M8-F1
#
_cell.length_a   1.000
_cell.length_b   1.000
_cell.length_c   1.000
_cell.angle_alpha   90.00
_cell.angle_beta   90.00
_cell.angle_gamma   90.00
#
_symmetry.space_group_name_H-M   'P 1'
#
loop_
_entity.id
_entity.type
_entity.pdbx_description
1 polymer ?
#
loop_
_entity_poly.entity_id
_entity_poly.type
_entity_poly.pdbx_seq_one_letter_code
_entity_poly.pdbx_strand_id
1 'polypeptide(L)'
;PNTNEMIEAGIGRYGPFLRYAGNYVSLPADDTVITIGINHAVELIDQSGKTPARSLGQPEGGAEIRIKSGRFGPYVEQDSIRATIPKAM
;
A
#
# COMPACT_ATOMS: atom_id res chain seq x y z
N PRO A 1 -11.38 -1.21 10.88
CA PRO A 1 -11.40 -1.00 12.34
C PRO A 1 -12.17 -2.13 13.06
N ASN A 2 -11.49 -3.23 13.42
CA ASN A 2 -12.01 -4.31 14.29
C ASN A 2 -10.94 -5.39 14.59
N THR A 3 -9.74 -5.26 14.07
CA THR A 3 -8.57 -6.02 14.47
C THR A 3 -8.02 -5.34 15.73
N ASN A 4 -8.08 -6.02 16.87
CA ASN A 4 -7.60 -5.55 18.18
C ASN A 4 -6.05 -5.44 18.23
N GLU A 5 -5.45 -5.02 17.12
CA GLU A 5 -4.02 -4.95 16.87
C GLU A 5 -3.50 -3.56 17.20
N MET A 6 -2.35 -3.51 17.86
CA MET A 6 -1.73 -2.29 18.32
C MET A 6 -1.16 -1.51 17.13
N ILE A 7 -1.49 -0.22 17.03
CA ILE A 7 -0.88 0.72 16.10
C ILE A 7 0.22 1.46 16.87
N GLU A 8 1.45 1.42 16.35
CA GLU A 8 2.60 2.12 16.95
C GLU A 8 3.16 3.14 15.99
N ALA A 9 3.41 4.36 16.46
CA ALA A 9 4.13 5.39 15.70
C ALA A 9 5.60 5.44 16.15
N GLY A 10 6.53 5.53 15.20
CA GLY A 10 7.97 5.56 15.49
C GLY A 10 8.77 6.28 14.41
N ILE A 11 10.05 6.56 14.70
CA ILE A 11 10.97 7.20 13.75
C ILE A 11 11.99 6.15 13.30
N GLY A 12 12.01 5.87 12.00
CA GLY A 12 12.91 4.90 11.38
C GLY A 12 13.98 5.57 10.53
N ARG A 13 14.83 4.75 9.90
CA ARG A 13 15.92 5.23 9.01
C ARG A 13 15.44 6.08 7.82
N TYR A 14 14.17 5.95 7.45
CA TYR A 14 13.54 6.64 6.31
C TYR A 14 12.57 7.74 6.74
N GLY A 15 12.50 8.06 8.04
CA GLY A 15 11.56 9.04 8.59
C GLY A 15 10.49 8.41 9.49
N PRO A 16 9.46 9.21 9.86
CA PRO A 16 8.37 8.75 10.71
C PRO A 16 7.53 7.66 10.02
N PHE A 17 7.15 6.64 10.78
CA PHE A 17 6.32 5.52 10.30
C PHE A 17 5.27 5.07 11.33
N LEU A 18 4.21 4.41 10.85
CA LEU A 18 3.24 3.63 11.61
C LEU A 18 3.54 2.14 11.42
N ARG A 19 3.53 1.39 12.51
CA ARG A 19 3.57 -0.07 12.52
C ARG A 19 2.19 -0.61 12.86
N TYR A 20 1.72 -1.55 12.05
CA TYR A 20 0.44 -2.20 12.25
C TYR A 20 0.50 -3.65 11.73
N ALA A 21 0.21 -4.65 12.55
CA ALA A 21 0.19 -6.07 12.15
C ALA A 21 1.49 -6.56 11.47
N GLY A 22 2.65 -5.99 11.84
CA GLY A 22 3.95 -6.26 11.18
C GLY A 22 4.18 -5.53 9.85
N ASN A 23 3.20 -4.76 9.36
CA ASN A 23 3.33 -3.84 8.24
C ASN A 23 3.84 -2.47 8.70
N TYR A 24 4.51 -1.78 7.79
CA TYR A 24 5.06 -0.45 8.02
C TYR A 24 4.46 0.52 6.99
N VAL A 25 3.95 1.64 7.46
CA VAL A 25 3.37 2.71 6.65
C VAL A 25 4.13 3.99 6.95
N SER A 26 4.74 4.61 5.95
CA SER A 26 5.42 5.90 6.15
C SER A 26 4.42 7.01 6.41
N LEU A 27 4.71 7.91 7.36
CA LEU A 27 3.90 9.11 7.55
C LEU A 27 4.22 10.15 6.47
N PRO A 28 3.22 10.93 6.02
CA PRO A 28 3.44 12.12 5.20
C PRO A 28 4.20 13.20 5.98
N ALA A 29 4.82 14.15 5.28
CA ALA A 29 5.70 15.16 5.89
C ALA A 29 4.99 16.10 6.89
N ASP A 30 3.69 16.33 6.70
CA ASP A 30 2.85 17.13 7.60
C ASP A 30 2.55 16.42 8.93
N ASP A 31 2.61 15.08 8.97
CA ASP A 31 2.37 14.32 10.19
C ASP A 31 3.67 13.87 10.85
N THR A 32 3.71 14.03 12.16
CA THR A 32 4.78 13.52 13.01
C THR A 32 4.25 12.42 13.92
N VAL A 33 5.16 11.62 14.48
CA VAL A 33 4.81 10.57 15.47
C VAL A 33 4.07 11.11 16.70
N ILE A 34 4.14 12.42 16.93
CA ILE A 34 3.54 13.11 18.07
C ILE A 34 2.17 13.70 17.68
N THR A 35 2.05 14.20 16.46
CA THR A 35 0.82 14.89 15.99
C THR A 35 -0.20 13.95 15.36
N ILE A 36 0.21 12.75 14.96
CA ILE A 36 -0.69 11.82 14.31
C ILE A 36 -1.76 11.27 15.28
N GLY A 37 -3.03 11.52 14.94
CA GLY A 37 -4.18 10.99 15.67
C GLY A 37 -4.54 9.58 15.22
N ILE A 38 -5.23 8.83 16.09
CA ILE A 38 -5.65 7.43 15.80
C ILE A 38 -6.52 7.33 14.53
N ASN A 39 -7.42 8.30 14.31
CA ASN A 39 -8.29 8.30 13.14
C ASN A 39 -7.48 8.43 11.84
N HIS A 40 -6.49 9.35 11.84
CA HIS A 40 -5.64 9.57 10.67
C HIS A 40 -4.69 8.39 10.45
N ALA A 41 -4.15 7.80 11.54
CA ALA A 41 -3.33 6.60 11.46
C ALA A 41 -4.10 5.42 10.83
N VAL A 42 -5.35 5.20 11.24
CA VAL A 42 -6.20 4.15 10.65
C VAL A 42 -6.46 4.43 9.17
N GLU A 43 -6.68 5.68 8.79
CA GLU A 43 -6.87 6.07 7.38
C GLU A 43 -5.63 5.78 6.54
N LEU A 44 -4.44 6.19 7.02
CA LEU A 44 -3.17 5.92 6.33
C LEU A 44 -2.88 4.42 6.21
N ILE A 45 -3.21 3.63 7.23
CA ILE A 45 -3.06 2.17 7.19
C ILE A 45 -4.01 1.55 6.14
N ASP A 46 -5.27 1.99 6.10
CA ASP A 46 -6.25 1.52 5.11
C ASP A 46 -5.84 1.90 3.67
N GLN A 47 -5.29 3.11 3.48
CA GLN A 47 -4.75 3.56 2.20
C GLN A 47 -3.48 2.80 1.81
N SER A 48 -2.58 2.50 2.75
CA SER A 48 -1.32 1.81 2.45
C SER A 48 -1.52 0.34 2.11
N GLY A 49 -2.56 -0.32 2.64
CA GLY A 49 -2.99 -1.65 2.20
C GLY A 49 -3.57 -1.65 0.78
N LYS A 50 -4.00 -0.47 0.31
CA LYS A 50 -4.46 -0.21 -1.05
C LYS A 50 -3.32 0.43 -1.84
N THR A 51 -2.24 -0.32 -2.10
CA THR A 51 -1.38 0.04 -3.24
C THR A 51 -2.33 0.29 -4.42
N PRO A 52 -2.30 1.45 -5.10
CA PRO A 52 -3.26 1.78 -6.13
C PRO A 52 -3.06 0.82 -7.29
N ALA A 53 -3.70 -0.33 -7.18
CA ALA A 53 -3.87 -1.29 -8.23
C ALA A 53 -4.76 -0.60 -9.25
N ARG A 54 -4.18 -0.08 -10.32
CA ARG A 54 -4.98 0.47 -11.40
C ARG A 54 -5.63 -0.71 -12.09
N SER A 55 -6.89 -0.97 -11.77
CA SER A 55 -7.67 -2.06 -12.36
C SER A 55 -7.87 -1.76 -13.83
N LEU A 56 -7.36 -2.62 -14.72
CA LEU A 56 -7.48 -2.46 -16.17
C LEU A 56 -8.82 -2.99 -16.72
N GLY A 57 -9.66 -3.57 -15.85
CA GLY A 57 -10.92 -4.21 -16.22
C GLY A 57 -10.81 -5.73 -16.24
N GLN A 58 -11.97 -6.37 -16.44
CA GLN A 58 -12.13 -7.82 -16.47
C GLN A 58 -12.46 -8.24 -17.92
N PRO A 59 -11.64 -9.08 -18.58
CA PRO A 59 -12.05 -9.71 -19.84
C PRO A 59 -13.17 -10.73 -19.57
N GLU A 60 -14.15 -10.85 -20.47
CA GLU A 60 -15.27 -11.81 -20.33
C GLU A 60 -14.74 -13.23 -20.07
N GLY A 61 -14.91 -13.70 -18.82
CA GLY A 61 -14.52 -15.03 -18.36
C GLY A 61 -13.20 -15.15 -17.59
N GLY A 62 -12.47 -14.05 -17.34
CA GLY A 62 -11.17 -14.05 -16.67
C GLY A 62 -11.11 -13.27 -15.35
N ALA A 63 -10.04 -13.47 -14.59
CA ALA A 63 -9.80 -12.76 -13.33
C ALA A 63 -9.36 -11.31 -13.52
N GLU A 64 -9.59 -10.49 -12.50
CA GLU A 64 -9.35 -9.04 -12.50
C GLU A 64 -7.86 -8.71 -12.71
N ILE A 65 -7.58 -7.92 -13.74
CA ILE A 65 -6.23 -7.50 -14.10
C ILE A 65 -5.87 -6.23 -13.32
N ARG A 66 -4.86 -6.32 -12.46
CA ARG A 66 -4.41 -5.23 -11.58
C ARG A 66 -3.00 -4.78 -11.96
N ILE A 67 -2.81 -3.51 -12.31
CA ILE A 67 -1.46 -2.93 -12.45
C ILE A 67 -0.95 -2.51 -11.08
N LYS A 68 0.17 -3.07 -10.63
CA LYS A 68 0.87 -2.69 -9.41
C LYS A 68 2.25 -2.13 -9.75
N SER A 69 2.73 -1.18 -8.96
CA SER A 69 4.09 -0.66 -9.07
C SER A 69 5.01 -1.42 -8.11
N GLY A 70 6.02 -2.11 -8.65
CA GLY A 70 7.01 -2.86 -7.86
C GLY A 70 8.43 -2.29 -7.99
N ARG A 71 9.40 -2.89 -7.27
CA ARG A 71 10.80 -2.42 -7.28
C ARG A 71 11.44 -2.39 -8.68
N PHE A 72 10.95 -3.23 -9.60
CA PHE A 72 11.49 -3.41 -10.95
C PHE A 72 10.67 -2.67 -12.02
N GLY A 73 9.72 -1.82 -11.60
CA GLY A 73 8.79 -1.14 -12.51
C GLY A 73 7.35 -1.63 -12.37
N PRO A 74 6.42 -1.08 -13.16
CA PRO A 74 5.03 -1.49 -13.17
C PRO A 74 4.90 -2.93 -13.67
N TYR A 75 4.08 -3.73 -12.97
CA TYR A 75 3.74 -5.09 -13.33
C TYR A 75 2.24 -5.29 -13.27
N VAL A 76 1.75 -6.20 -14.11
CA VAL A 76 0.37 -6.65 -14.12
C VAL A 76 0.27 -7.93 -13.31
N GLU A 77 -0.73 -8.00 -12.44
CA GLU A 77 -1.10 -9.21 -11.70
C GLU A 77 -2.51 -9.65 -12.11
N GLN A 78 -2.65 -10.93 -12.46
CA GLN A 78 -3.91 -11.61 -12.71
C GLN A 78 -3.89 -12.94 -11.93
N ASP A 79 -4.62 -13.02 -10.82
CA ASP A 79 -4.58 -14.09 -9.80
C ASP A 79 -3.16 -14.49 -9.37
N SER A 80 -2.56 -15.47 -10.06
CA SER A 80 -1.23 -16.02 -9.79
C SER A 80 -0.20 -15.66 -10.86
N ILE A 81 -0.63 -15.08 -11.99
CA ILE A 81 0.25 -14.70 -13.09
C ILE A 81 0.70 -13.25 -12.86
N ARG A 82 2.02 -13.05 -12.85
CA ARG A 82 2.65 -11.72 -12.75
C ARG A 82 3.47 -11.47 -14.02
N ALA A 83 3.18 -10.37 -14.71
CA ALA A 83 3.88 -9.96 -15.92
C ALA A 83 4.41 -8.54 -15.76
N THR A 84 5.72 -8.34 -15.91
CA THR A 84 6.32 -7.00 -15.91
C THR A 84 5.94 -6.27 -17.19
N ILE A 85 5.52 -5.01 -17.11
CA ILE A 85 5.25 -4.21 -18.31
C ILE A 85 6.58 -3.70 -18.85
N PRO A 86 7.06 -4.17 -20.01
CA PRO A 86 8.22 -3.58 -20.65
C PRO A 86 7.89 -2.14 -21.03
N LYS A 87 8.80 -1.22 -20.74
CA LYS A 87 8.66 0.18 -21.14
C LYS A 87 8.69 0.20 -22.68
N ALA A 88 7.53 0.35 -23.31
CA ALA A 88 7.47 0.61 -24.74
C ALA A 88 8.19 1.94 -25.00
N MET A 89 9.08 1.93 -26.00
CA MET A 89 9.88 3.07 -26.44
C MET A 89 9.00 4.26 -26.84
#